data_AF-A0A9W8YFB9-F1
#
_entry.id   AF-A0A9W8YFB9-F1
#
_cell.length_a   1.000
_cell.length_b   1.000
_cell.length_c   1.000
_cell.angle_alpha   90.00
_cell.angle_beta   90.00
_cell.angle_gamma   90.00
#
_symmetry.space_group_name_H-M   'P 1'
#
loop_
_entity.id
_entity.type
_entity.pdbx_description
1 polymer ?
#
loop_
_entity_poly.entity_id
_entity_poly.type
_entity_poly.pdbx_seq_one_letter_code
_entity_poly.pdbx_strand_id
1 'polypeptide(L)'
;MSSNPTNTAPVKRACDSCHRRKVKCINEGTSPCKNCVSAGLACTYNAIPQKKGPKGSRAKVISELRENQRIAQLTTGLPPELGFDGRTQSSKFTRTQGLLPAGLVEGCIEYFFANVYPSEPVLHRQRAQEAAVNMERSTEAYCMIVALCAYVIIQANMTVPPGLLPRPEMAQMSNVGIGHVLLEESVRVRNGYDYHENPTHLTVLTSWFYSGSYFGLARENTAWAYLREATAQAQLLGMHDEETYKHDPLDISRKRVLYWLLFIAERYGLQALFLQFAAQWL
;
A
#
# COMPACT_ATOMS: atom_id res chain seq x y z
N MET A 1 44.98 3.27 51.71
CA MET A 1 43.53 3.49 51.51
C MET A 1 43.33 4.97 51.22
N SER A 2 43.19 5.35 49.95
CA SER A 2 42.96 6.74 49.55
C SER A 2 41.90 6.75 48.45
N SER A 3 40.67 7.13 48.82
CA SER A 3 39.52 7.26 47.93
C SER A 3 39.59 8.58 47.16
N ASN A 4 39.61 8.49 45.83
CA ASN A 4 39.45 9.65 44.94
C ASN A 4 38.00 10.15 44.97
N PRO A 5 37.73 11.45 45.13
CA PRO A 5 36.40 12.00 44.93
C PRO A 5 36.19 12.25 43.44
N THR A 6 35.29 11.49 42.81
CA THR A 6 34.82 11.76 41.44
C THR A 6 33.90 12.98 41.46
N ASN A 7 34.48 14.13 41.11
CA ASN A 7 33.78 15.37 40.86
C ASN A 7 32.84 15.20 39.65
N THR A 8 31.55 15.00 39.89
CA THR A 8 30.53 14.87 38.84
C THR A 8 29.91 16.24 38.57
N ALA A 9 30.05 16.71 37.33
CA ALA A 9 29.52 17.97 36.87
C ALA A 9 28.00 18.10 37.12
N PRO A 10 27.47 19.30 37.41
CA PRO A 10 26.08 19.50 37.76
C PRO A 10 25.15 19.18 36.59
N VAL A 11 24.35 18.13 36.76
CA VAL A 11 23.31 17.72 35.82
C VAL A 11 22.20 18.79 35.82
N LYS A 12 22.07 19.55 34.71
CA LYS A 12 21.04 20.61 34.49
C LYS A 12 19.59 20.08 34.42
N ARG A 13 19.33 18.81 34.71
CA ARG A 13 18.03 18.16 34.62
C ARG A 13 17.47 17.90 36.03
N ALA A 14 16.15 18.06 36.20
CA ALA A 14 15.48 17.66 37.44
C ALA A 14 15.49 16.13 37.63
N CYS A 15 15.62 15.64 38.87
CA CYS A 15 15.53 14.21 39.17
C CYS A 15 14.12 13.65 38.88
N ASP A 16 14.02 12.32 38.73
CA ASP A 16 12.79 11.63 38.35
C ASP A 16 11.64 11.92 39.33
N SER A 17 11.93 11.92 40.63
CA SER A 17 10.95 12.19 41.69
C SER A 17 10.44 13.63 41.67
N CYS A 18 11.33 14.62 41.49
CA CYS A 18 10.92 16.02 41.36
C CYS A 18 10.15 16.28 40.06
N HIS A 19 10.58 15.66 38.96
CA HIS A 19 9.92 15.75 37.66
C HIS A 19 8.52 15.13 37.69
N ARG A 20 8.36 13.93 38.28
CA ARG A 20 7.07 13.25 38.43
C ARG A 20 6.10 14.04 39.31
N ARG A 21 6.61 14.70 40.35
CA ARG A 21 5.84 15.56 41.26
C ARG A 21 5.63 16.98 40.73
N LYS A 22 6.24 17.35 39.60
CA LYS A 22 6.23 18.71 39.02
C LYS A 22 6.68 19.81 39.99
N VAL A 23 7.70 19.52 40.81
CA VAL A 23 8.31 20.49 41.74
C VAL A 23 9.73 20.83 41.30
N LYS A 24 10.22 22.03 41.65
CA LYS A 24 11.59 22.46 41.31
C LYS A 24 12.60 21.52 41.98
N CYS A 25 13.53 20.96 41.22
CA CYS A 25 14.62 20.16 41.77
C CYS A 25 15.72 21.08 42.30
N ILE A 26 16.06 20.96 43.58
CA ILE A 26 17.11 21.76 44.24
C ILE A 26 18.32 20.86 44.46
N ASN A 27 19.24 20.86 43.48
CA ASN A 27 20.47 20.07 43.49
C ASN A 27 21.68 21.02 43.62
N GLU A 28 22.03 21.39 44.85
CA GLU A 28 23.20 22.21 45.18
C GLU A 28 24.44 21.33 45.33
N GLY A 29 24.75 20.50 44.32
CA GLY A 29 25.91 19.58 44.34
C GLY A 29 25.78 18.42 45.33
N THR A 30 24.59 18.20 45.91
CA THR A 30 24.29 17.12 46.84
C THR A 30 23.30 16.15 46.20
N SER A 31 23.70 14.88 46.13
CA SER A 31 22.82 13.76 45.77
C SER A 31 22.64 12.92 47.03
N PRO A 32 21.41 12.76 47.57
CA PRO A 32 20.09 13.14 47.02
C PRO A 32 19.71 14.63 47.17
N CYS A 33 18.80 15.14 46.32
CA CYS A 33 18.36 16.54 46.33
C CYS A 33 17.46 16.91 47.53
N LYS A 34 17.43 18.19 47.96
CA LYS A 34 16.71 18.66 49.17
C LYS A 34 15.22 18.26 49.22
N ASN A 35 14.55 18.27 48.06
CA ASN A 35 13.13 17.92 47.96
C ASN A 35 12.85 16.41 47.98
N CYS A 36 13.85 15.59 47.65
CA CYS A 36 13.75 14.15 47.82
C CYS A 36 14.06 13.74 49.27
N VAL A 37 15.03 14.39 49.90
CA VAL A 37 15.37 14.17 51.33
C VAL A 37 14.19 14.48 52.23
N SER A 38 13.61 15.68 52.10
CA SER A 38 12.45 16.10 52.91
C SER A 38 11.20 15.22 52.69
N ALA A 39 11.09 14.59 51.53
CA ALA A 39 9.97 13.72 51.19
C ALA A 39 10.24 12.22 51.46
N GLY A 40 11.46 11.86 51.90
CA GLY A 40 11.85 10.45 52.08
C GLY A 40 11.83 9.63 50.78
N LEU A 41 12.05 10.27 49.63
CA LEU A 41 11.97 9.63 48.31
C LEU A 41 13.36 9.34 47.73
N ALA A 42 13.45 8.25 46.96
CA ALA A 42 14.63 7.96 46.16
C ALA A 42 14.86 9.06 45.10
N CYS A 43 16.09 9.57 45.03
CA CYS A 43 16.49 10.59 44.06
C CYS A 43 17.26 9.92 42.91
N THR A 44 16.56 9.61 41.82
CA THR A 44 17.14 8.96 40.62
C THR A 44 17.08 9.85 39.39
N TYR A 45 17.88 9.51 38.38
CA TYR A 45 17.91 10.17 37.06
C TYR A 45 17.78 9.13 35.93
N ASN A 46 17.12 8.01 36.21
CA ASN A 46 17.10 6.82 35.37
C ASN A 46 16.04 6.91 34.26
N ALA A 47 15.10 7.86 34.31
CA ALA A 47 14.08 7.97 33.29
C ALA A 47 14.67 8.46 31.95
N ILE A 48 14.59 7.63 30.91
CA ILE A 48 14.90 8.02 29.53
C ILE A 48 13.71 8.83 28.98
N PRO A 49 13.88 10.09 28.57
CA PRO A 49 12.80 10.88 27.99
C PRO A 49 12.31 10.23 26.69
N GLN A 50 11.11 9.65 26.72
CA GLN A 50 10.43 9.21 25.51
C GLN A 50 9.90 10.44 24.76
N LYS A 51 10.23 10.56 23.47
CA LYS A 51 9.68 11.61 22.62
C LYS A 51 8.16 11.43 22.59
N LYS A 52 7.42 12.34 23.22
CA LYS A 52 5.97 12.44 23.01
C LYS A 52 5.76 12.73 21.53
N GLY A 53 5.17 11.77 20.80
CA GLY A 53 4.76 11.97 19.42
C GLY A 53 3.87 13.22 19.27
N PRO A 54 3.75 13.77 18.06
CA PRO A 54 2.96 14.98 17.83
C PRO A 54 1.54 14.81 18.37
N LYS A 55 1.10 15.74 19.23
CA LYS A 55 -0.26 15.77 19.76
C LYS A 55 -1.25 16.24 18.70
N GLY A 56 -1.97 15.31 18.08
CA GLY A 56 -3.37 15.48 17.66
C GLY A 56 -3.69 16.45 16.52
N SER A 57 -4.99 16.41 16.15
CA SER A 57 -5.65 16.97 14.96
C SER A 57 -5.29 18.39 14.53
N ARG A 58 -4.87 19.27 15.45
CA ARG A 58 -4.51 20.66 15.13
C ARG A 58 -3.31 20.76 14.18
N ALA A 59 -2.34 19.85 14.28
CA ALA A 59 -1.22 19.79 13.33
C ALA A 59 -1.69 19.41 11.93
N LYS A 60 -2.64 18.47 11.83
CA LYS A 60 -3.27 18.03 10.58
C LYS A 60 -4.06 19.17 9.91
N VAL A 61 -4.82 19.96 10.69
CA VAL A 61 -5.54 21.14 10.19
C VAL A 61 -4.58 22.22 9.67
N ILE A 62 -3.47 22.47 10.38
CA ILE A 62 -2.46 23.45 9.92
C ILE A 62 -1.75 22.97 8.64
N SER A 63 -1.44 21.67 8.51
CA SER A 63 -0.89 21.13 7.27
C SER A 63 -1.88 21.20 6.11
N GLU A 64 -3.14 20.84 6.33
CA GLU A 64 -4.20 20.95 5.32
C GLU A 64 -4.41 22.41 4.86
N LEU A 65 -4.42 23.37 5.79
CA LEU A 65 -4.53 24.79 5.46
C LEU A 65 -3.34 25.30 4.63
N ARG A 66 -2.11 24.86 4.96
CA ARG A 66 -0.91 25.23 4.19
C ARG A 66 -0.92 24.62 2.79
N GLU A 67 -1.40 23.38 2.65
CA GLU A 67 -1.52 22.71 1.36
C GLU A 67 -2.54 23.43 0.46
N ASN A 68 -3.71 23.78 1.01
CA ASN A 68 -4.73 24.54 0.29
C ASN A 68 -4.21 25.91 -0.18
N GLN A 69 -3.41 26.61 0.65
CA GLN A 69 -2.78 27.87 0.25
C GLN A 69 -1.73 27.68 -0.85
N ARG A 70 -0.96 26.60 -0.81
CA ARG A 70 0.02 26.27 -1.86
C ARG A 70 -0.65 25.95 -3.20
N ILE A 71 -1.73 25.15 -3.18
CA ILE A 71 -2.51 24.83 -4.38
C ILE A 71 -3.11 26.10 -4.99
N ALA A 72 -3.65 27.00 -4.16
CA ALA A 72 -4.16 28.29 -4.62
C ALA A 72 -3.06 29.15 -5.26
N GLN A 73 -1.85 29.18 -4.70
CA GLN A 73 -0.70 29.88 -5.30
C GLN A 73 -0.28 29.27 -6.65
N LEU A 74 -0.32 27.94 -6.80
CA LEU A 74 0.01 27.25 -8.05
C LEU A 74 -1.00 27.50 -9.18
N THR A 75 -2.26 27.80 -8.84
CA THR A 75 -3.35 28.06 -9.80
C THR A 75 -3.52 29.55 -10.11
N THR A 76 -2.92 30.45 -9.32
CA THR A 76 -3.04 31.89 -9.52
C THR A 76 -2.18 32.34 -10.71
N GLY A 77 -2.80 32.76 -11.80
CA GLY A 77 -2.13 33.34 -12.97
C GLY A 77 -2.03 32.45 -14.22
N LEU A 78 -2.59 31.23 -14.17
CA LEU A 78 -2.73 30.39 -15.37
C LEU A 78 -3.97 30.83 -16.19
N PRO A 79 -3.83 31.13 -17.50
CA PRO A 79 -4.96 31.34 -18.39
C PRO A 79 -5.90 30.12 -18.39
N PRO A 80 -7.23 30.27 -18.50
CA PRO A 80 -8.17 29.15 -18.52
C PRO A 80 -7.86 28.10 -19.60
N GLU A 81 -7.26 28.51 -20.72
CA GLU A 81 -6.86 27.61 -21.81
C GLU A 81 -5.60 26.77 -21.49
N LEU A 82 -4.78 27.21 -20.53
CA LEU A 82 -3.63 26.48 -19.99
C LEU A 82 -3.92 25.93 -18.58
N GLY A 83 -5.14 26.17 -18.08
CA GLY A 83 -5.61 25.64 -16.82
C GLY A 83 -5.67 24.13 -16.93
N PHE A 84 -4.90 23.45 -16.08
CA PHE A 84 -5.04 22.01 -15.90
C PHE A 84 -6.35 21.78 -15.14
N ASP A 85 -7.48 21.86 -15.86
CA ASP A 85 -8.77 21.43 -15.36
C ASP A 85 -8.66 19.92 -15.12
N GLY A 86 -8.18 19.55 -13.92
CA GLY A 86 -7.98 18.18 -13.45
C GLY A 86 -9.27 17.38 -13.30
N ARG A 87 -10.32 17.73 -14.05
CA ARG A 87 -11.65 17.12 -14.03
C ARG A 87 -12.29 16.94 -15.40
N THR A 88 -11.69 17.43 -16.48
CA THR A 88 -12.05 16.93 -17.82
C THR A 88 -11.42 15.55 -17.97
N GLN A 89 -12.10 14.54 -17.42
CA GLN A 89 -11.78 13.14 -17.65
C GLN A 89 -11.87 12.94 -19.16
N SER A 90 -10.71 12.94 -19.82
CA SER A 90 -10.63 12.76 -21.26
C SER A 90 -11.41 11.49 -21.59
N SER A 91 -12.30 11.54 -22.60
CA SER A 91 -13.02 10.35 -23.08
C SER A 91 -12.07 9.19 -23.39
N LYS A 92 -10.78 9.48 -23.61
CA LYS A 92 -9.69 8.52 -23.73
C LYS A 92 -9.57 7.53 -22.56
N PHE A 93 -10.06 7.84 -21.36
CA PHE A 93 -9.95 6.98 -20.17
C PHE A 93 -11.27 6.29 -19.80
N THR A 94 -12.33 6.44 -20.60
CA THR A 94 -13.59 5.76 -20.34
C THR A 94 -13.50 4.26 -20.61
N ARG A 95 -14.21 3.47 -19.81
CA ARG A 95 -14.30 2.02 -19.94
C ARG A 95 -14.90 1.61 -21.29
N THR A 96 -14.33 0.59 -21.91
CA THR A 96 -14.83 0.02 -23.15
C THR A 96 -16.08 -0.81 -22.87
N GLN A 97 -17.23 -0.37 -23.37
CA GLN A 97 -18.50 -1.07 -23.19
C GLN A 97 -18.45 -2.49 -23.79
N GLY A 98 -18.98 -3.46 -23.05
CA GLY A 98 -19.05 -4.87 -23.42
C GLY A 98 -17.72 -5.64 -23.40
N LEU A 99 -16.60 -5.02 -23.02
CA LEU A 99 -15.28 -5.68 -23.04
C LEU A 99 -15.10 -6.70 -21.90
N LEU A 100 -15.94 -6.65 -20.86
CA LEU A 100 -15.81 -7.53 -19.70
C LEU A 100 -17.16 -8.15 -19.31
N PRO A 101 -17.61 -9.22 -19.99
CA PRO A 101 -18.84 -9.93 -19.65
C PRO A 101 -18.77 -10.54 -18.25
N ALA A 102 -19.89 -10.57 -17.53
CA ALA A 102 -19.96 -11.14 -16.17
C ALA A 102 -19.48 -12.60 -16.09
N GLY A 103 -19.85 -13.43 -17.07
CA GLY A 103 -19.41 -14.83 -17.11
C GLY A 103 -17.91 -15.01 -17.28
N LEU A 104 -17.23 -14.10 -17.98
CA LEU A 104 -15.77 -14.10 -18.07
C LEU A 104 -15.14 -13.77 -16.72
N VAL A 105 -15.66 -12.74 -16.04
CA VAL A 105 -15.20 -12.31 -14.72
C VAL A 105 -15.34 -13.44 -13.70
N GLU A 106 -16.51 -14.06 -13.63
CA GLU A 106 -16.78 -15.20 -12.76
C GLU A 106 -15.83 -16.36 -13.06
N GLY A 107 -15.66 -16.72 -14.34
CA GLY A 107 -14.72 -17.76 -14.77
C GLY A 107 -13.28 -17.47 -14.36
N CYS A 108 -12.81 -16.23 -14.52
CA CYS A 108 -11.46 -15.82 -14.12
C CYS A 108 -11.26 -15.83 -12.60
N ILE A 109 -12.26 -15.40 -11.82
CA ILE A 109 -12.22 -15.43 -10.36
C ILE A 109 -12.17 -16.88 -9.87
N GLU A 110 -13.03 -17.76 -10.37
CA GLU A 110 -13.01 -19.18 -10.00
C GLU A 110 -11.69 -19.85 -10.40
N TYR A 111 -11.18 -19.56 -11.59
CA TYR A 111 -9.89 -20.06 -12.05
C TYR A 111 -8.74 -19.61 -11.15
N PHE A 112 -8.72 -18.34 -10.74
CA PHE A 112 -7.72 -17.82 -9.79
C PHE A 112 -7.74 -18.63 -8.49
N PHE A 113 -8.90 -18.82 -7.87
CA PHE A 113 -8.97 -19.53 -6.60
C PHE A 113 -8.67 -21.02 -6.72
N ALA A 114 -8.94 -21.64 -7.87
CA ALA A 114 -8.65 -23.04 -8.11
C ALA A 114 -7.17 -23.30 -8.44
N ASN A 115 -6.52 -22.41 -9.20
CA ASN A 115 -5.22 -22.71 -9.84
C ASN A 115 -4.08 -21.78 -9.42
N VAL A 116 -4.39 -20.55 -8.98
CA VAL A 116 -3.37 -19.54 -8.64
C VAL A 116 -3.26 -19.35 -7.13
N TYR A 117 -4.40 -19.29 -6.44
CA TYR A 117 -4.45 -19.03 -5.00
C TYR A 117 -3.62 -20.00 -4.14
N PRO A 118 -3.50 -21.32 -4.46
CA PRO A 118 -2.64 -22.21 -3.67
C PRO A 118 -1.18 -21.75 -3.57
N SER A 119 -0.62 -21.13 -4.62
CA SER A 119 0.73 -20.55 -4.62
C SER A 119 0.75 -19.08 -4.22
N GLU A 120 -0.27 -18.31 -4.63
CA GLU A 120 -0.32 -16.86 -4.43
C GLU A 120 -1.63 -16.43 -3.75
N PRO A 121 -1.78 -16.64 -2.43
CA PRO A 121 -3.02 -16.34 -1.72
C PRO A 121 -3.10 -14.85 -1.35
N VAL A 122 -3.16 -13.98 -2.37
CA VAL A 122 -3.20 -12.51 -2.25
C VAL A 122 -4.62 -11.92 -2.22
N LEU A 123 -5.64 -12.70 -2.58
CA LEU A 123 -7.04 -12.26 -2.59
C LEU A 123 -7.89 -13.02 -1.58
N HIS A 124 -8.86 -12.33 -0.96
CA HIS A 124 -9.97 -12.98 -0.28
C HIS A 124 -11.15 -13.16 -1.24
N ARG A 125 -11.76 -14.36 -1.29
CA ARG A 125 -12.83 -14.69 -2.26
C ARG A 125 -14.01 -13.73 -2.21
N GLN A 126 -14.52 -13.45 -1.01
CA GLN A 126 -15.62 -12.49 -0.84
C GLN A 126 -15.25 -11.08 -1.33
N ARG A 127 -14.01 -10.62 -1.11
CA ARG A 127 -13.57 -9.29 -1.54
C ARG A 127 -13.43 -9.19 -3.06
N ALA A 128 -12.94 -10.26 -3.70
CA ALA A 128 -12.90 -10.34 -5.16
C ALA A 128 -14.31 -10.28 -5.76
N GLN A 129 -15.28 -11.00 -5.18
CA GLN A 129 -16.68 -10.96 -5.58
C GLN A 129 -17.33 -9.58 -5.34
N GLU A 130 -17.09 -8.97 -4.19
CA GLU A 130 -17.54 -7.60 -3.89
C GLU A 130 -16.97 -6.60 -4.90
N ALA A 131 -15.68 -6.71 -5.27
CA ALA A 131 -15.08 -5.85 -6.28
C ALA A 131 -15.70 -6.08 -7.67
N ALA A 132 -15.98 -7.33 -8.05
CA ALA A 132 -16.66 -7.67 -9.29
C ALA A 132 -18.07 -7.03 -9.37
N VAL A 133 -18.85 -7.10 -8.29
CA VAL A 133 -20.17 -6.45 -8.23
C VAL A 133 -20.07 -4.93 -8.31
N ASN A 134 -19.01 -4.35 -7.74
CA ASN A 134 -18.84 -2.89 -7.67
C ASN A 134 -18.14 -2.26 -8.87
N MET A 135 -17.76 -3.03 -9.90
CA MET A 135 -17.00 -2.54 -11.06
C MET A 135 -17.68 -1.37 -11.79
N GLU A 136 -19.01 -1.35 -11.86
CA GLU A 136 -19.74 -0.25 -12.50
C GLU A 136 -19.59 1.07 -11.72
N ARG A 137 -19.52 1.00 -10.40
CA ARG A 137 -19.50 2.16 -9.50
C ARG A 137 -18.10 2.61 -9.14
N SER A 138 -17.12 1.71 -9.17
CA SER A 138 -15.74 1.98 -8.77
C SER A 138 -14.77 1.68 -9.90
N THR A 139 -14.07 2.71 -10.37
CA THR A 139 -13.03 2.57 -11.40
C THR A 139 -11.85 1.75 -10.89
N GLU A 140 -11.49 1.87 -9.60
CA GLU A 140 -10.47 1.02 -8.99
C GLU A 140 -10.87 -0.46 -8.99
N ALA A 141 -12.12 -0.76 -8.63
CA ALA A 141 -12.63 -2.13 -8.63
C ALA A 141 -12.63 -2.71 -10.05
N TYR A 142 -13.06 -1.91 -11.04
CA TYR A 142 -12.97 -2.27 -12.45
C TYR A 142 -11.53 -2.57 -12.87
N CYS A 143 -10.58 -1.67 -12.63
CA CYS A 143 -9.18 -1.86 -12.99
C CYS A 143 -8.59 -3.13 -12.34
N MET A 144 -8.85 -3.35 -11.05
CA MET A 144 -8.37 -4.52 -10.33
C MET A 144 -8.93 -5.83 -10.91
N ILE A 145 -10.23 -5.90 -11.19
CA ILE A 145 -10.86 -7.11 -11.75
C ILE A 145 -10.43 -7.38 -13.18
N VAL A 146 -10.31 -6.35 -14.03
CA VAL A 146 -9.78 -6.50 -15.39
C VAL A 146 -8.32 -6.98 -15.35
N ALA A 147 -7.52 -6.44 -14.42
CA ALA A 147 -6.13 -6.86 -14.22
C ALA A 147 -6.04 -8.33 -13.77
N LEU A 148 -6.90 -8.77 -12.85
CA LEU A 148 -7.02 -10.17 -12.43
C LEU A 148 -7.36 -11.09 -13.61
N CYS A 149 -8.33 -10.70 -14.44
CA CYS A 149 -8.71 -11.48 -15.63
C CYS A 149 -7.54 -11.59 -16.61
N ALA A 150 -6.86 -10.47 -16.90
CA ALA A 150 -5.67 -10.46 -17.75
C ALA A 150 -4.55 -11.34 -17.17
N TYR A 151 -4.33 -11.29 -15.86
CA TYR A 151 -3.32 -12.08 -15.16
C TYR A 151 -3.54 -13.58 -15.31
N VAL A 152 -4.74 -14.08 -15.01
CA VAL A 152 -4.99 -15.53 -15.09
C VAL A 152 -4.93 -16.05 -16.53
N ILE A 153 -5.30 -15.22 -17.52
CA ILE A 153 -5.23 -15.57 -18.94
C ILE A 153 -3.77 -15.60 -19.44
N ILE A 154 -2.97 -14.58 -19.10
CA ILE A 154 -1.59 -14.44 -19.58
C ILE A 154 -0.65 -15.35 -18.79
N GLN A 155 -0.61 -15.18 -17.46
CA GLN A 155 0.43 -15.76 -16.61
C GLN A 155 0.07 -17.16 -16.14
N ALA A 156 -1.20 -17.40 -15.80
CA ALA A 156 -1.66 -18.73 -15.37
C ALA A 156 -2.17 -19.60 -16.54
N ASN A 157 -2.08 -19.09 -17.79
CA ASN A 157 -2.45 -19.79 -19.01
C ASN A 157 -3.90 -20.32 -19.01
N MET A 158 -4.83 -19.56 -18.42
CA MET A 158 -6.25 -19.85 -18.50
C MET A 158 -6.73 -19.77 -19.96
N THR A 159 -7.42 -20.82 -20.41
CA THR A 159 -8.09 -20.80 -21.72
C THR A 159 -9.45 -20.17 -21.60
N VAL A 160 -9.75 -19.19 -22.45
CA VAL A 160 -11.06 -18.52 -22.48
C VAL A 160 -12.01 -19.32 -23.39
N PRO A 161 -13.11 -19.88 -22.85
CA PRO A 161 -14.09 -20.58 -23.68
C PRO A 161 -14.72 -19.63 -24.70
N PRO A 162 -15.01 -20.08 -25.94
CA PRO A 162 -15.60 -19.22 -26.98
C PRO A 162 -16.90 -18.51 -26.56
N GLY A 163 -17.73 -19.16 -25.74
CA GLY A 163 -18.98 -18.59 -25.22
C GLY A 163 -18.81 -17.47 -24.19
N LEU A 164 -17.59 -17.26 -23.68
CA LEU A 164 -17.26 -16.21 -22.71
C LEU A 164 -16.41 -15.09 -23.33
N LEU A 165 -16.20 -15.11 -24.65
CA LEU A 165 -15.45 -14.07 -25.33
C LEU A 165 -16.17 -12.72 -25.24
N PRO A 166 -15.47 -11.62 -24.90
CA PRO A 166 -16.09 -10.30 -24.84
C PRO A 166 -16.70 -9.83 -26.16
N ARG A 167 -16.05 -10.19 -27.27
CA ARG A 167 -16.45 -9.76 -28.61
C ARG A 167 -16.20 -10.86 -29.64
N PRO A 168 -17.07 -11.01 -30.66
CA PRO A 168 -16.91 -12.04 -31.68
C PRO A 168 -15.57 -11.95 -32.43
N GLU A 169 -15.03 -10.75 -32.63
CA GLU A 169 -13.76 -10.51 -33.32
C GLU A 169 -12.57 -11.10 -32.55
N MET A 170 -12.71 -11.32 -31.24
CA MET A 170 -11.65 -11.91 -30.40
C MET A 170 -11.55 -13.43 -30.57
N ALA A 171 -12.49 -14.08 -31.25
CA ALA A 171 -12.49 -15.54 -31.44
C ALA A 171 -11.29 -16.08 -32.22
N GLN A 172 -10.64 -15.22 -33.02
CA GLN A 172 -9.44 -15.58 -33.78
C GLN A 172 -8.14 -15.25 -33.04
N MET A 173 -8.23 -14.62 -31.86
CA MET A 173 -7.06 -14.25 -31.06
C MET A 173 -6.59 -15.42 -30.21
N SER A 174 -5.29 -15.45 -29.89
CA SER A 174 -4.78 -16.33 -28.85
C SER A 174 -5.28 -15.89 -27.47
N ASN A 175 -5.33 -16.81 -26.50
CA ASN A 175 -5.66 -16.48 -25.10
C ASN A 175 -4.77 -15.35 -24.58
N VAL A 176 -3.45 -15.45 -24.80
CA VAL A 176 -2.49 -14.39 -24.41
C VAL A 176 -2.82 -13.05 -25.07
N GLY A 177 -3.26 -13.06 -26.34
CA GLY A 177 -3.73 -11.84 -27.03
C GLY A 177 -4.99 -11.24 -26.39
N ILE A 178 -5.96 -12.07 -26.02
CA ILE A 178 -7.17 -11.65 -25.28
C ILE A 178 -6.77 -11.01 -23.95
N GLY A 179 -5.91 -11.68 -23.19
CA GLY A 179 -5.42 -11.16 -21.91
C GLY A 179 -4.67 -9.84 -22.06
N HIS A 180 -3.87 -9.67 -23.11
CA HIS A 180 -3.17 -8.41 -23.40
C HIS A 180 -4.14 -7.27 -23.70
N VAL A 181 -5.24 -7.51 -24.43
CA VAL A 181 -6.29 -6.50 -24.64
C VAL A 181 -6.91 -6.05 -23.32
N LEU A 182 -7.20 -6.99 -22.41
CA LEU A 182 -7.73 -6.67 -21.08
C LEU A 182 -6.70 -5.90 -20.24
N LEU A 183 -5.42 -6.29 -20.29
CA LEU A 183 -4.34 -5.60 -19.59
C LEU A 183 -4.25 -4.13 -20.01
N GLU A 184 -4.17 -3.87 -21.31
CA GLU A 184 -4.05 -2.52 -21.86
C GLU A 184 -5.31 -1.68 -21.62
N GLU A 185 -6.51 -2.30 -21.61
CA GLU A 185 -7.74 -1.63 -21.17
C GLU A 185 -7.61 -1.13 -19.73
N SER A 186 -7.22 -2.01 -18.82
CA SER A 186 -7.10 -1.68 -17.40
C SER A 186 -6.08 -0.57 -17.19
N VAL A 187 -4.90 -0.68 -17.81
CA VAL A 187 -3.84 0.34 -17.75
C VAL A 187 -4.35 1.68 -18.28
N ARG A 188 -5.06 1.68 -19.42
CA ARG A 188 -5.65 2.90 -19.98
C ARG A 188 -6.67 3.53 -19.04
N VAL A 189 -7.62 2.76 -18.50
CA VAL A 189 -8.67 3.27 -17.60
C VAL A 189 -8.08 3.77 -16.28
N ARG A 190 -7.03 3.13 -15.76
CA ARG A 190 -6.35 3.53 -14.52
C ARG A 190 -5.78 4.95 -14.58
N ASN A 191 -5.33 5.38 -15.74
CA ASN A 191 -4.85 6.76 -15.97
C ASN A 191 -5.97 7.82 -15.87
N GLY A 192 -7.24 7.42 -15.74
CA GLY A 192 -8.38 8.33 -15.59
C GLY A 192 -8.64 8.83 -14.16
N TYR A 193 -7.85 8.42 -13.17
CA TYR A 193 -7.96 8.87 -11.78
C TYR A 193 -6.60 8.90 -11.07
N ASP A 194 -6.50 9.68 -9.99
CA ASP A 194 -5.24 9.86 -9.24
C ASP A 194 -5.05 8.77 -8.18
N TYR A 195 -4.45 7.65 -8.62
CA TYR A 195 -4.12 6.52 -7.77
C TYR A 195 -2.77 6.64 -7.06
N HIS A 196 -1.96 7.64 -7.42
CA HIS A 196 -0.62 7.83 -6.85
C HIS A 196 -0.71 8.56 -5.52
N GLU A 197 -1.52 9.62 -5.44
CA GLU A 197 -1.72 10.37 -4.20
C GLU A 197 -2.69 9.68 -3.24
N ASN A 198 -3.61 8.86 -3.77
CA ASN A 198 -4.64 8.17 -2.99
C ASN A 198 -4.62 6.65 -3.21
N PRO A 199 -3.52 5.96 -2.86
CA PRO A 199 -3.44 4.51 -3.04
C PRO A 199 -4.46 3.78 -2.15
N THR A 200 -4.99 2.67 -2.64
CA THR A 200 -5.88 1.77 -1.90
C THR A 200 -5.38 0.35 -2.00
N HIS A 201 -5.96 -0.58 -1.24
CA HIS A 201 -5.63 -1.99 -1.38
C HIS A 201 -5.88 -2.51 -2.81
N LEU A 202 -6.89 -1.97 -3.50
CA LEU A 202 -7.20 -2.33 -4.89
C LEU A 202 -6.12 -1.83 -5.84
N THR A 203 -5.55 -0.64 -5.62
CA THR A 203 -4.46 -0.13 -6.49
C THR A 203 -3.19 -0.97 -6.34
N VAL A 204 -2.87 -1.41 -5.11
CA VAL A 204 -1.73 -2.32 -4.86
C VAL A 204 -1.93 -3.65 -5.59
N LEU A 205 -3.10 -4.27 -5.44
CA LEU A 205 -3.45 -5.52 -6.14
C LEU A 205 -3.42 -5.34 -7.67
N THR A 206 -3.91 -4.20 -8.17
CA THR A 206 -3.87 -3.90 -9.61
C THR A 206 -2.43 -3.84 -10.12
N SER A 207 -1.52 -3.15 -9.42
CA SER A 207 -0.10 -3.09 -9.77
C SER A 207 0.59 -4.45 -9.65
N TRP A 208 0.23 -5.27 -8.65
CA TRP A 208 0.68 -6.65 -8.53
C TRP A 208 0.31 -7.47 -9.76
N PHE A 209 -0.97 -7.45 -10.17
CA PHE A 209 -1.42 -8.20 -11.34
C PHE A 209 -0.80 -7.68 -12.64
N TYR A 210 -0.64 -6.37 -12.79
CA TYR A 210 0.09 -5.80 -13.94
C TYR A 210 1.53 -6.30 -14.01
N SER A 211 2.23 -6.34 -12.87
CA SER A 211 3.61 -6.83 -12.83
C SER A 211 3.70 -8.26 -13.33
N GLY A 212 2.81 -9.14 -12.87
CA GLY A 212 2.74 -10.52 -13.28
C GLY A 212 2.35 -10.70 -14.74
N SER A 213 1.36 -9.95 -15.24
CA SER A 213 0.95 -9.99 -16.64
C SER A 213 2.06 -9.55 -17.59
N TYR A 214 2.75 -8.43 -17.29
CA TYR A 214 3.86 -7.98 -18.14
C TYR A 214 5.07 -8.91 -18.07
N PHE A 215 5.28 -9.59 -16.95
CA PHE A 215 6.29 -10.64 -16.84
C PHE A 215 5.98 -11.82 -17.77
N GLY A 216 4.73 -12.31 -17.77
CA GLY A 216 4.26 -13.35 -18.69
C GLY A 216 4.34 -12.97 -20.18
N LEU A 217 4.35 -11.66 -20.48
CA LEU A 217 4.57 -11.12 -21.83
C LEU A 217 6.04 -10.86 -22.17
N ALA A 218 6.98 -11.28 -21.31
CA ALA A 218 8.42 -11.00 -21.43
C ALA A 218 8.77 -9.50 -21.51
N ARG A 219 7.94 -8.64 -20.92
CA ARG A 219 8.19 -7.19 -20.77
C ARG A 219 8.72 -6.88 -19.38
N GLU A 220 9.90 -7.41 -19.08
CA GLU A 220 10.49 -7.42 -17.73
C GLU A 220 10.64 -6.02 -17.11
N ASN A 221 11.06 -5.02 -17.89
CA ASN A 221 11.21 -3.65 -17.40
C ASN A 221 9.88 -3.06 -16.93
N THR A 222 8.80 -3.28 -17.69
CA THR A 222 7.46 -2.82 -17.34
C THR A 222 6.92 -3.58 -16.13
N ALA A 223 7.13 -4.90 -16.10
CA ALA A 223 6.78 -5.74 -14.97
C ALA A 223 7.43 -5.24 -13.67
N TRP A 224 8.73 -4.94 -13.74
CA TRP A 224 9.51 -4.43 -12.61
C TRP A 224 9.06 -3.05 -12.13
N ALA A 225 8.71 -2.16 -13.06
CA ALA A 225 8.18 -0.84 -12.73
C ALA A 225 6.87 -0.95 -11.92
N TYR A 226 5.93 -1.80 -12.36
CA TYR A 226 4.68 -2.03 -11.63
C TYR A 226 4.89 -2.75 -10.30
N LEU A 227 5.85 -3.66 -10.20
CA LEU A 227 6.19 -4.31 -8.94
C LEU A 227 6.66 -3.27 -7.91
N ARG A 228 7.58 -2.38 -8.28
CA ARG A 228 8.05 -1.30 -7.41
C ARG A 228 6.94 -0.32 -7.03
N GLU A 229 6.06 0.01 -7.98
CA GLU A 229 4.88 0.82 -7.71
C GLU A 229 3.99 0.14 -6.64
N ALA A 230 3.72 -1.15 -6.78
CA ALA A 230 2.94 -1.92 -5.81
C ALA A 230 3.60 -1.92 -4.43
N THR A 231 4.92 -2.16 -4.33
CA THR A 231 5.64 -2.11 -3.05
C THR A 231 5.56 -0.72 -2.41
N ALA A 232 5.77 0.34 -3.19
CA ALA A 232 5.70 1.70 -2.68
C ALA A 232 4.30 2.04 -2.14
N GLN A 233 3.25 1.69 -2.89
CA GLN A 233 1.86 1.87 -2.43
C GLN A 233 1.56 1.05 -1.17
N ALA A 234 2.04 -0.19 -1.08
CA ALA A 234 1.87 -1.02 0.11
C ALA A 234 2.53 -0.41 1.35
N GLN A 235 3.71 0.21 1.18
CA GLN A 235 4.39 0.94 2.26
C GLN A 235 3.62 2.20 2.67
N LEU A 236 3.09 2.97 1.71
CA LEU A 236 2.24 4.15 1.98
C LEU A 236 0.98 3.77 2.76
N LEU A 237 0.41 2.60 2.50
CA LEU A 237 -0.75 2.07 3.25
C LEU A 237 -0.39 1.48 4.62
N GLY A 238 0.89 1.50 5.00
CA GLY A 238 1.34 0.96 6.29
C GLY A 238 1.24 -0.56 6.38
N MET A 239 1.23 -1.29 5.25
CA MET A 239 1.13 -2.77 5.24
C MET A 239 2.35 -3.46 5.87
N HIS A 240 3.45 -2.73 6.07
CA HIS A 240 4.63 -3.19 6.79
C HIS A 240 4.51 -3.08 8.31
N ASP A 241 3.52 -2.34 8.82
CA ASP A 241 3.30 -2.12 10.25
C ASP A 241 2.20 -3.07 10.77
N GLU A 242 2.50 -3.79 11.85
CA GLU A 242 1.58 -4.71 12.52
C GLU A 242 0.35 -3.99 13.09
N GLU A 243 0.49 -2.72 13.48
CA GLU A 243 -0.59 -1.90 14.04
C GLU A 243 -1.74 -1.66 13.05
N THR A 244 -1.44 -1.66 11.75
CA THR A 244 -2.40 -1.46 10.65
C THR A 244 -3.45 -2.57 10.58
N TYR A 245 -3.19 -3.73 11.17
CA TYR A 245 -4.00 -4.94 11.05
C TYR A 245 -5.02 -5.14 12.18
N LYS A 246 -5.28 -4.15 13.04
CA LYS A 246 -6.11 -4.37 14.24
C LYS A 246 -7.63 -4.33 14.02
N HIS A 247 -8.09 -3.86 12.86
CA HIS A 247 -9.49 -3.41 12.70
C HIS A 247 -10.30 -4.07 11.59
N ASP A 248 -9.71 -4.93 10.73
CA ASP A 248 -10.41 -5.57 9.59
C ASP A 248 -10.11 -7.07 9.49
N PRO A 249 -10.84 -7.94 10.21
CA PRO A 249 -10.49 -9.35 10.37
C PRO A 249 -10.45 -10.16 9.06
N LEU A 250 -11.22 -9.76 8.05
CA LEU A 250 -11.41 -10.56 6.84
C LEU A 250 -10.18 -10.56 5.91
N ASP A 251 -9.46 -9.45 5.85
CA ASP A 251 -8.44 -9.24 4.82
C ASP A 251 -7.00 -9.13 5.36
N ILE A 252 -6.84 -9.11 6.69
CA ILE A 252 -5.51 -9.01 7.34
C ILE A 252 -4.55 -10.07 6.80
N SER A 253 -4.98 -11.33 6.74
CA SER A 253 -4.10 -12.41 6.30
C SER A 253 -3.64 -12.20 4.86
N ARG A 254 -4.54 -11.79 3.96
CA ARG A 254 -4.25 -11.61 2.53
C ARG A 254 -3.43 -10.35 2.27
N LYS A 255 -3.72 -9.25 2.95
CA LYS A 255 -2.91 -8.02 2.93
C LYS A 255 -1.48 -8.28 3.40
N ARG A 256 -1.29 -9.05 4.48
CA ARG A 256 0.05 -9.44 4.96
C ARG A 256 0.79 -10.30 3.94
N VAL A 257 0.13 -11.33 3.42
CA VAL A 257 0.71 -12.20 2.39
C VAL A 257 1.14 -11.37 1.18
N LEU A 258 0.27 -10.48 0.69
CA LEU A 258 0.58 -9.59 -0.42
C LEU A 258 1.81 -8.73 -0.14
N TYR A 259 1.91 -8.09 1.04
CA TYR A 259 3.08 -7.30 1.40
C TYR A 259 4.38 -8.13 1.38
N TRP A 260 4.37 -9.33 1.96
CA TRP A 260 5.55 -10.18 2.00
C TRP A 260 5.93 -10.72 0.61
N LEU A 261 4.95 -11.06 -0.22
CA LEU A 261 5.19 -11.45 -1.61
C LEU A 261 5.81 -10.31 -2.41
N LEU A 262 5.31 -9.09 -2.28
CA LEU A 262 5.88 -7.89 -2.90
C LEU A 262 7.34 -7.68 -2.47
N PHE A 263 7.61 -7.75 -1.16
CA PHE A 263 8.96 -7.59 -0.63
C PHE A 263 9.93 -8.66 -1.14
N ILE A 264 9.52 -9.93 -1.17
CA ILE A 264 10.34 -11.03 -1.68
C ILE A 264 10.57 -10.87 -3.19
N ALA A 265 9.52 -10.55 -3.95
CA ALA A 265 9.59 -10.34 -5.40
C ALA A 265 10.60 -9.24 -5.77
N GLU A 266 10.60 -8.14 -5.03
CA GLU A 266 11.49 -7.02 -5.29
C GLU A 266 12.95 -7.31 -4.88
N ARG A 267 13.17 -8.16 -3.88
CA ARG A 267 14.53 -8.47 -3.39
C ARG A 267 15.20 -9.60 -4.16
N TYR A 268 14.43 -10.60 -4.58
CA TYR A 268 14.95 -11.82 -5.20
C TYR A 268 14.55 -11.97 -6.67
N GLY A 269 13.72 -11.07 -7.19
CA GLY A 269 13.17 -11.13 -8.54
C GLY A 269 11.93 -12.02 -8.63
N LEU A 270 11.04 -11.71 -9.58
CA LEU A 270 9.83 -12.49 -9.86
C LEU A 270 10.16 -13.96 -10.19
N GLN A 271 11.26 -14.20 -10.91
CA GLN A 271 11.75 -15.53 -11.27
C GLN A 271 12.03 -16.42 -10.04
N ALA A 272 12.54 -15.86 -8.94
CA ALA A 272 12.83 -16.62 -7.73
C ALA A 272 11.57 -17.05 -6.98
N LEU A 273 10.51 -16.24 -7.02
CA LEU A 273 9.20 -16.63 -6.49
C LEU A 273 8.61 -17.80 -7.28
N PHE A 274 8.56 -17.68 -8.61
CA PHE A 274 7.98 -18.73 -9.46
C PHE A 274 8.77 -20.04 -9.43
N LEU A 275 10.12 -19.99 -9.32
CA LEU A 275 10.95 -21.18 -9.18
C LEU A 275 10.78 -21.87 -7.81
N GLN A 276 10.55 -21.12 -6.73
CA GLN A 276 10.26 -21.70 -5.41
C GLN A 276 8.87 -22.35 -5.35
N PHE A 277 7.87 -21.81 -6.06
CA PHE A 277 6.54 -22.41 -6.13
C PHE A 277 6.45 -23.57 -7.13
N ALA A 278 7.23 -23.56 -8.23
CA ALA A 278 7.36 -24.71 -9.12
C ALA A 278 8.04 -25.91 -8.42
N ALA A 279 8.95 -25.66 -7.47
CA ALA A 279 9.61 -26.70 -6.67
C ALA A 279 8.71 -27.37 -5.62
N GLN A 280 7.46 -26.90 -5.42
CA GLN A 280 6.47 -27.60 -4.60
C GLN A 280 5.61 -28.60 -5.42
N TRP A 281 5.89 -28.74 -6.71
CA TRP A 281 5.21 -29.66 -7.64
C TRP A 281 6.17 -30.54 -8.47
N LEU A 282 7.41 -30.70 -8.00
CA LEU A 282 8.34 -31.77 -8.40
C LEU A 282 8.72 -32.58 -7.17
#